data_AF-A0A2P5K558-F1
#
_entry.id   AF-A0A2P5K558-F1
#
_cell.length_a   1.000
_cell.length_b   1.000
_cell.length_c   1.000
_cell.angle_alpha   90.00
_cell.angle_beta   90.00
_cell.angle_gamma   90.00
#
_symmetry.space_group_name_H-M   'P 1'
#
loop_
_entity.id
_entity.type
_entity.pdbx_description
1 polymer ?
#
loop_
_entity_poly.entity_id
_entity_poly.type
_entity_poly.pdbx_seq_one_letter_code
_entity_poly.pdbx_strand_id
1 'polypeptide(L)'
;MGEEEIINKMVVLNSTYTLPSDIVIKIYESKADVTVKETCFGLIIRGTISEVNMAVKEIRNMDPMRIFVKERGVPPGDSYRCRAGRGGGVKPGFHMHEIENKLLPYITGALEEIEKGIPHEMPVKSHGITIERLKEIINEEAAQAK
;
A
#
# COMPACT_ATOMS: atom_id res chain seq x y z
N MET A 1 1.00 -30.26 -18.39
CA MET A 1 0.48 -29.69 -17.12
C MET A 1 1.35 -28.49 -16.83
N GLY A 2 0.83 -27.27 -17.01
CA GLY A 2 1.60 -26.07 -16.70
C GLY A 2 1.80 -26.00 -15.20
N GLU A 3 3.03 -25.74 -14.76
CA GLU A 3 3.29 -25.45 -13.35
C GLU A 3 2.51 -24.19 -12.98
N GLU A 4 1.60 -24.29 -11.99
CA GLU A 4 0.92 -23.10 -11.49
C GLU A 4 1.94 -22.18 -10.83
N GLU A 5 2.04 -20.96 -11.34
CA GLU A 5 2.98 -19.96 -10.85
C GLU A 5 2.69 -19.62 -9.38
N ILE A 6 3.73 -19.75 -8.54
CA ILE A 6 3.64 -19.41 -7.12
C ILE A 6 3.94 -17.91 -6.95
N ILE A 7 2.96 -17.19 -6.42
CA ILE A 7 3.07 -15.75 -6.20
C ILE A 7 3.05 -15.42 -4.71
N ASN A 8 3.55 -14.24 -4.38
CA ASN A 8 3.40 -13.69 -3.03
C ASN A 8 2.75 -12.32 -3.12
N LYS A 9 1.75 -12.07 -2.29
CA LYS A 9 1.10 -10.75 -2.17
C LYS A 9 1.24 -10.24 -0.76
N MET A 10 1.51 -8.95 -0.64
CA MET A 10 1.44 -8.21 0.62
C MET A 10 0.08 -7.53 0.68
N VAL A 11 -0.66 -7.84 1.72
CA VAL A 11 -1.92 -7.20 2.08
C VAL A 11 -1.61 -6.20 3.18
N VAL A 12 -1.95 -4.94 2.93
CA VAL A 12 -1.77 -3.82 3.85
C VAL A 12 -3.13 -3.37 4.33
N LEU A 13 -3.25 -3.20 5.64
CA LEU A 13 -4.51 -2.88 6.32
C LEU A 13 -4.46 -1.47 6.85
N ASN A 14 -5.47 -0.69 6.48
CA ASN A 14 -5.69 0.65 7.00
C ASN A 14 -7.05 0.73 7.72
N SER A 15 -7.31 -0.23 8.61
CA SER A 15 -8.57 -0.33 9.34
C SER A 15 -8.34 -0.28 10.84
N THR A 16 -9.24 0.41 11.53
CA THR A 16 -9.34 0.38 13.00
C THR A 16 -10.29 -0.71 13.50
N TYR A 17 -11.06 -1.32 12.59
CA TYR A 17 -12.12 -2.29 12.91
C TYR A 17 -11.73 -3.71 12.51
N THR A 18 -10.90 -3.86 11.48
CA THR A 18 -10.44 -5.16 11.00
C THR A 18 -8.99 -5.37 11.39
N LEU A 19 -8.73 -6.40 12.22
CA LEU A 19 -7.39 -6.76 12.63
C LEU A 19 -6.77 -7.74 11.61
N PRO A 20 -5.43 -7.77 11.47
CA PRO A 20 -4.76 -8.78 10.66
C PRO A 20 -5.19 -10.21 11.00
N SER A 21 -5.38 -10.51 12.29
CA SER A 21 -5.79 -11.82 12.77
C SER A 21 -7.19 -12.23 12.30
N ASP A 22 -8.13 -11.27 12.19
CA ASP A 22 -9.48 -11.54 11.65
C ASP A 22 -9.41 -12.02 10.20
N ILE A 23 -8.52 -11.40 9.42
CA ILE A 23 -8.29 -11.75 8.02
C ILE A 23 -7.58 -13.10 7.90
N VAL A 24 -6.63 -13.38 8.78
CA VAL A 24 -5.96 -14.70 8.82
C VAL A 24 -6.97 -15.81 9.11
N ILE A 25 -7.85 -15.62 10.09
CA ILE A 25 -8.95 -16.55 10.38
C ILE A 25 -9.81 -16.74 9.12
N LYS A 26 -10.16 -15.64 8.43
CA LYS A 26 -10.97 -15.74 7.22
C LYS A 26 -10.31 -16.53 6.10
N ILE A 27 -9.00 -16.35 5.91
CA ILE A 27 -8.23 -17.11 4.92
C ILE A 27 -8.18 -18.61 5.30
N TYR A 28 -8.11 -18.94 6.58
CA TYR A 28 -8.19 -20.36 6.99
C TYR A 28 -9.59 -20.94 6.80
N GLU A 29 -10.65 -20.16 6.98
CA GLU A 29 -12.03 -20.58 6.67
C GLU A 29 -12.26 -20.87 5.18
N SER A 30 -11.57 -20.16 4.29
CA SER A 30 -11.75 -20.30 2.85
C SER A 30 -11.20 -21.61 2.27
N LYS A 31 -10.47 -22.39 3.09
CA LYS A 31 -9.79 -23.63 2.71
C LYS A 31 -8.80 -23.46 1.55
N ALA A 32 -8.35 -22.24 1.31
CA ALA A 32 -7.35 -21.96 0.28
C ALA A 32 -5.99 -22.55 0.69
N ASP A 33 -5.29 -23.20 -0.25
CA ASP A 33 -3.95 -23.74 -0.02
C ASP A 33 -2.89 -22.64 -0.10
N VAL A 34 -2.86 -21.81 0.94
CA VAL A 34 -1.96 -20.66 1.04
C VAL A 34 -1.20 -20.63 2.36
N THR A 35 0.05 -20.19 2.30
CA THR A 35 0.84 -19.84 3.47
C THR A 35 0.63 -18.37 3.81
N VAL A 36 0.21 -18.09 5.04
CA VAL A 36 0.00 -16.73 5.53
C VAL A 36 1.03 -16.38 6.60
N LYS A 37 1.57 -15.16 6.53
CA LYS A 37 2.44 -14.59 7.57
C LYS A 37 1.96 -13.20 7.96
N GLU A 38 1.64 -13.02 9.23
CA GLU A 38 1.31 -11.70 9.78
C GLU A 38 2.52 -10.77 9.83
N THR A 39 2.23 -9.47 9.70
CA THR A 39 3.18 -8.37 9.75
C THR A 39 2.56 -7.18 10.48
N CYS A 40 3.37 -6.22 10.92
CA CYS A 40 2.87 -5.00 11.58
C CYS A 40 1.97 -4.12 10.69
N PHE A 41 1.95 -4.35 9.38
CA PHE A 41 1.15 -3.58 8.41
C PHE A 41 -0.05 -4.37 7.86
N GLY A 42 -0.22 -5.65 8.23
CA GLY A 42 -1.16 -6.56 7.61
C GLY A 42 -0.57 -7.96 7.49
N LEU A 43 -0.53 -8.54 6.30
CA LEU A 43 -0.13 -9.93 6.11
C LEU A 43 0.49 -10.20 4.74
N ILE A 44 1.23 -11.29 4.64
CA ILE A 44 1.81 -11.80 3.39
C ILE A 44 1.14 -13.12 3.10
N ILE A 45 0.57 -13.25 1.90
CA ILE A 45 -0.04 -14.48 1.38
C ILE A 45 0.89 -15.04 0.30
N ARG A 46 1.17 -16.35 0.37
CA ARG A 46 1.93 -17.09 -0.64
C ARG A 46 1.17 -18.35 -1.03
N GLY A 47 1.07 -18.62 -2.33
CA GLY A 47 0.42 -19.82 -2.86
C GLY A 47 0.39 -19.77 -4.37
N THR A 48 -0.40 -20.64 -4.99
CA THR A 48 -0.62 -20.56 -6.44
C THR A 48 -1.43 -19.32 -6.79
N ILE A 49 -1.30 -18.84 -8.03
CA ILE A 49 -2.00 -17.64 -8.49
C ILE A 49 -3.52 -17.73 -8.29
N SER A 50 -4.11 -18.91 -8.51
CA SER A 50 -5.55 -19.16 -8.33
C SER A 50 -5.96 -18.99 -6.87
N GLU A 51 -5.29 -19.70 -5.96
CA GLU A 51 -5.58 -19.71 -4.53
C GLU A 51 -5.38 -18.33 -3.90
N VAL A 52 -4.28 -17.65 -4.24
CA VAL A 52 -3.98 -16.31 -3.74
C VAL A 52 -5.03 -15.30 -4.23
N ASN A 53 -5.46 -15.38 -5.48
CA ASN A 53 -6.49 -14.47 -6.02
C ASN A 53 -7.86 -14.73 -5.39
N MET A 54 -8.22 -15.99 -5.14
CA MET A 54 -9.44 -16.35 -4.41
C MET A 54 -9.41 -15.79 -2.99
N ALA A 55 -8.34 -16.05 -2.23
CA ALA A 55 -8.18 -15.52 -0.87
C ALA A 55 -8.22 -13.98 -0.85
N VAL A 56 -7.52 -13.32 -1.79
CA VAL A 56 -7.54 -11.84 -1.89
C VAL A 56 -8.93 -11.30 -2.19
N LYS A 57 -9.71 -11.97 -3.04
CA LYS A 57 -11.06 -11.53 -3.36
C LYS A 57 -11.97 -11.60 -2.12
N GLU A 58 -11.87 -12.69 -1.35
CA GLU A 58 -12.68 -12.87 -0.15
C GLU A 58 -12.33 -11.87 0.95
N ILE A 59 -11.05 -11.67 1.24
CA ILE A 59 -10.64 -10.72 2.28
C ILE A 59 -11.01 -9.29 1.90
N ARG A 60 -10.93 -8.91 0.62
CA ARG A 60 -11.33 -7.57 0.16
C ARG A 60 -12.81 -7.30 0.35
N ASN A 61 -13.66 -8.33 0.38
CA ASN A 61 -15.08 -8.13 0.67
C ASN A 61 -15.34 -7.79 2.15
N MET A 62 -14.40 -8.08 3.05
CA MET A 62 -14.54 -7.74 4.48
C MET A 62 -14.43 -6.23 4.71
N ASP A 63 -13.47 -5.58 4.05
CA ASP A 63 -13.25 -4.14 4.16
C ASP A 63 -12.74 -3.58 2.81
N PRO A 64 -13.66 -3.31 1.85
CA PRO A 64 -13.32 -3.01 0.45
C PRO A 64 -12.46 -1.76 0.26
N MET A 65 -12.55 -0.80 1.18
CA MET A 65 -11.92 0.51 1.06
C MET A 65 -10.60 0.62 1.84
N ARG A 66 -10.33 -0.32 2.76
CA ARG A 66 -9.16 -0.26 3.67
C ARG A 66 -8.19 -1.42 3.51
N ILE A 67 -8.51 -2.40 2.65
CA ILE A 67 -7.63 -3.53 2.32
C ILE A 67 -6.93 -3.26 0.99
N PHE A 68 -5.62 -3.01 1.08
CA PHE A 68 -4.76 -2.75 -0.08
C PHE A 68 -3.88 -3.95 -0.36
N VAL A 69 -3.66 -4.26 -1.63
CA VAL A 69 -2.89 -5.45 -2.03
C VAL A 69 -1.82 -5.07 -3.04
N LYS A 70 -0.59 -5.51 -2.79
CA LYS A 70 0.57 -5.29 -3.65
C LYS A 70 1.29 -6.61 -3.88
N GLU A 71 1.81 -6.81 -5.08
CA GLU A 71 2.65 -7.97 -5.36
C GLU A 71 4.00 -7.88 -4.66
N ARG A 72 4.49 -9.04 -4.24
CA ARG A 72 5.74 -9.22 -3.52
C ARG A 72 6.55 -10.31 -4.22
N GLY A 73 7.66 -9.94 -4.85
CA GLY A 73 8.46 -10.88 -5.65
C GLY A 73 9.27 -11.93 -4.88
N VAL A 74 9.23 -11.96 -3.54
CA VAL A 74 10.00 -12.95 -2.74
C VAL A 74 9.14 -13.59 -1.66
N PRO A 75 9.45 -14.83 -1.24
CA PRO A 75 8.71 -15.48 -0.18
C PRO A 75 8.97 -14.85 1.21
N PRO A 76 8.06 -15.07 2.17
CA PRO A 76 8.32 -14.72 3.55
C PRO A 76 9.47 -15.59 4.09
N GLY A 77 10.40 -14.99 4.83
CA GLY A 77 11.51 -15.75 5.44
C GLY A 77 12.68 -16.10 4.51
N ASP A 78 12.64 -15.70 3.24
CA ASP A 78 13.73 -15.89 2.27
C ASP A 78 15.10 -15.47 2.84
N SER A 79 16.09 -16.36 2.80
CA SER A 79 17.41 -16.16 3.40
C SER A 79 18.15 -14.93 2.83
N TYR A 80 17.98 -14.63 1.55
CA TYR A 80 18.59 -13.47 0.90
C TYR A 80 17.95 -12.14 1.33
N ARG A 81 16.73 -12.16 1.89
CA ARG A 81 15.97 -10.94 2.28
C ARG A 81 15.53 -10.92 3.74
N CYS A 82 15.87 -11.93 4.53
CA CYS A 82 15.53 -11.98 5.95
C CYS A 82 16.46 -11.06 6.75
N ARG A 83 15.88 -10.13 7.52
CA ARG A 83 16.62 -9.21 8.39
C ARG A 83 17.47 -9.98 9.41
N ALA A 84 16.96 -11.11 9.91
CA ALA A 84 17.66 -11.96 10.86
C ALA A 84 18.94 -12.55 10.27
N GLY A 85 18.93 -12.96 9.00
CA GLY A 85 20.09 -13.53 8.31
C GLY A 85 21.13 -12.48 7.88
N ARG A 86 20.74 -11.21 7.74
CA ARG A 86 21.62 -10.11 7.27
C ARG A 86 22.12 -9.19 8.39
N GLY A 87 21.88 -9.55 9.65
CA GLY A 87 22.34 -8.75 10.80
C GLY A 87 21.60 -7.42 11.00
N GLY A 88 20.39 -7.27 10.44
CA GLY A 88 19.66 -5.99 10.45
C GLY A 88 19.68 -5.27 9.11
N GLY A 89 18.89 -4.20 8.98
CA GLY A 89 18.79 -3.37 7.78
C GLY A 89 17.37 -3.25 7.20
N VAL A 90 17.19 -2.27 6.31
CA VAL A 90 15.94 -2.04 5.58
C VAL A 90 15.64 -3.22 4.66
N LYS A 91 14.37 -3.65 4.59
CA LYS A 91 13.98 -4.75 3.71
C LYS A 91 14.06 -4.26 2.26
N PRO A 92 14.91 -4.87 1.40
CA PRO A 92 15.04 -4.43 0.00
C PRO A 92 13.67 -4.41 -0.69
N GLY A 93 13.37 -3.40 -1.52
CA GLY A 93 12.10 -3.29 -2.26
C GLY A 93 10.90 -2.78 -1.44
N PHE A 94 11.10 -2.42 -0.18
CA PHE A 94 10.06 -1.87 0.70
C PHE A 94 10.54 -0.61 1.45
N HIS A 95 11.42 0.16 0.81
CA HIS A 95 12.06 1.34 1.40
C HIS A 95 11.06 2.44 1.81
N MET A 96 9.92 2.51 1.11
CA MET A 96 8.90 3.55 1.29
C MET A 96 7.65 3.03 2.01
N HIS A 97 7.65 1.82 2.56
CA HIS A 97 6.44 1.20 3.12
C HIS A 97 5.79 2.02 4.24
N GLU A 98 6.60 2.66 5.08
CA GLU A 98 6.08 3.52 6.14
C GLU A 98 5.37 4.76 5.56
N ILE A 99 5.93 5.37 4.51
CA ILE A 99 5.36 6.53 3.84
C ILE A 99 4.08 6.14 3.09
N GLU A 100 4.11 5.01 2.38
CA GLU A 100 2.92 4.42 1.74
C GLU A 100 1.81 4.21 2.77
N ASN A 101 2.12 3.63 3.93
CA ASN A 101 1.15 3.39 5.00
C ASN A 101 0.54 4.69 5.56
N LYS A 102 1.32 5.76 5.68
CA LYS A 102 0.84 7.09 6.11
C LYS A 102 -0.12 7.73 5.10
N LEU A 103 -0.03 7.34 3.81
CA LEU A 103 -0.93 7.86 2.77
C LEU A 103 -2.27 7.14 2.69
N LEU A 104 -2.33 5.86 3.12
CA LEU A 104 -3.53 5.04 3.01
C LEU A 104 -4.80 5.66 3.62
N PRO A 105 -4.77 6.35 4.79
CA PRO A 105 -5.97 6.99 5.34
C PRO A 105 -6.62 8.01 4.40
N TYR A 106 -5.80 8.77 3.65
CA TYR A 106 -6.30 9.74 2.69
C TYR A 106 -6.94 9.05 1.48
N ILE A 107 -6.35 7.94 1.03
CA ILE A 107 -6.91 7.13 -0.06
C ILE A 107 -8.24 6.52 0.37
N THR A 108 -8.30 5.94 1.57
CA THR A 108 -9.53 5.40 2.16
C THR A 108 -10.62 6.47 2.22
N GLY A 109 -10.30 7.67 2.73
CA GLY A 109 -11.25 8.78 2.81
C GLY A 109 -11.78 9.18 1.43
N ALA A 110 -10.91 9.30 0.43
CA ALA A 110 -11.32 9.59 -0.94
C ALA A 110 -12.22 8.48 -1.53
N LEU A 111 -11.94 7.20 -1.27
CA LEU A 111 -12.78 6.09 -1.72
C LEU A 111 -14.17 6.12 -1.05
N GLU A 112 -14.24 6.47 0.23
CA GLU A 112 -15.51 6.64 0.95
C GLU A 112 -16.34 7.81 0.42
N GLU A 113 -15.71 8.93 0.06
CA GLU A 113 -16.38 10.08 -0.53
C GLU A 113 -16.94 9.76 -1.92
N ILE A 114 -16.18 9.01 -2.73
CA ILE A 114 -16.63 8.52 -4.04
C ILE A 114 -17.85 7.61 -3.89
N GLU A 115 -17.84 6.67 -2.95
CA GLU A 115 -18.98 5.78 -2.71
C GLU A 115 -20.23 6.54 -2.24
N LYS A 116 -20.05 7.61 -1.45
CA LYS A 116 -21.14 8.51 -1.03
C LYS A 116 -21.66 9.42 -2.15
N GLY A 117 -21.03 9.39 -3.32
CA GLY A 117 -21.40 10.23 -4.46
C GLY A 117 -21.05 11.71 -4.28
N ILE A 118 -20.07 12.03 -3.42
CA ILE A 118 -19.61 13.41 -3.22
C ILE A 118 -18.83 13.83 -4.48
N PRO A 119 -19.22 14.90 -5.18
CA PRO A 119 -18.53 15.35 -6.37
C PRO A 119 -17.10 15.78 -6.02
N HIS A 120 -16.12 15.18 -6.67
CA HIS A 120 -14.73 15.59 -6.55
C HIS A 120 -14.43 16.70 -7.55
N GLU A 121 -14.22 17.91 -7.05
CA GLU A 121 -13.69 19.01 -7.86
C GLU A 121 -12.17 18.87 -7.95
N MET A 122 -11.65 18.69 -9.17
CA MET A 122 -10.21 18.72 -9.36
C MET A 122 -9.67 20.09 -8.95
N PRO A 123 -8.65 20.16 -8.07
CA PRO A 123 -8.07 21.44 -7.72
C PRO A 123 -7.56 22.11 -8.98
N VAL A 124 -7.95 23.38 -9.18
CA VAL A 124 -7.43 24.18 -10.28
C VAL A 124 -5.92 24.24 -10.10
N LYS A 125 -5.17 23.66 -11.05
CA LYS A 125 -3.71 23.74 -11.01
C LYS A 125 -3.34 25.22 -10.98
N SER A 126 -2.72 25.67 -9.90
CA SER A 126 -2.15 27.01 -9.89
C SER A 126 -1.13 27.03 -11.02
N HIS A 127 -1.31 27.95 -11.96
CA HIS A 127 -0.25 28.24 -12.90
C HIS A 127 0.91 28.74 -12.04
N GLY A 128 2.08 28.11 -12.18
CA GLY A 128 3.27 28.55 -11.45
C GLY A 128 3.51 30.05 -11.63
N ILE A 129 4.37 30.62 -10.78
CA ILE A 129 4.74 32.03 -10.86
C ILE A 129 5.16 32.36 -12.30
N THR A 130 4.53 33.37 -12.91
CA THR A 130 4.91 33.83 -14.26
C THR A 130 6.32 34.39 -14.25
N ILE A 131 7.01 34.36 -15.40
CA ILE A 131 8.38 34.89 -15.52
C ILE A 131 8.44 36.36 -15.08
N GLU A 132 7.38 37.13 -15.37
CA GLU A 132 7.23 38.53 -14.96
C GLU A 132 7.22 38.67 -13.44
N ARG A 133 6.37 37.90 -12.75
CA ARG A 133 6.29 37.91 -11.29
C ARG A 133 7.59 37.41 -10.65
N LEU A 134 8.29 36.47 -11.27
CA LEU A 134 9.59 36.01 -10.79
C LEU A 134 10.64 37.13 -10.86
N LYS A 135 10.66 37.91 -11.95
CA LYS A 135 11.56 39.07 -12.11
C LYS A 135 11.26 40.17 -11.10
N GLU A 136 9.99 40.42 -10.80
CA GLU A 136 9.59 41.36 -9.73
C GLU A 136 10.15 40.94 -8.38
N ILE A 137 9.96 39.67 -7.99
CA ILE A 137 10.45 39.13 -6.72
C ILE A 137 11.98 39.24 -6.61
N ILE A 138 12.71 38.93 -7.68
CA ILE A 138 14.18 39.07 -7.71
C ILE A 138 14.61 40.52 -7.46
N ASN A 139 13.90 41.49 -8.06
CA ASN A 139 14.23 42.90 -7.92
C ASN A 139 13.85 43.44 -6.54
N GLU A 140 12.73 43.01 -5.96
CA GLU A 140 12.32 43.36 -4.59
C GLU A 140 13.35 42.87 -3.56
N GLU A 141 13.81 41.63 -3.66
CA GLU A 141 14.86 41.06 -2.80
C GLU A 141 16.21 41.80 -2.97
N ALA A 142 16.59 42.10 -4.21
CA ALA A 142 17.82 42.85 -4.49
C ALA A 142 17.78 44.30 -3.97
N ALA A 143 16.60 44.89 -3.84
CA ALA A 143 16.39 46.23 -3.29
C ALA A 143 16.42 46.24 -1.75
N GLN A 144 15.97 45.17 -1.10
CA GLN A 144 16.00 45.01 0.36
C GLN A 144 17.39 44.61 0.90
N ALA A 145 18.26 44.06 0.05
CA ALA A 145 19.64 43.72 0.38
C ALA A 145 20.64 44.89 0.28
N LYS A 146 20.15 46.11 0.05
CA LYS A 146 20.94 47.37 0.07
C LYS A 146 20.60 48.19 1.31
#